data_AF-G3ALK0-F1
#
_entry.id   AF-G3ALK0-F1
#
_cell.length_a   1.000
_cell.length_b   1.000
_cell.length_c   1.000
_cell.angle_alpha   90.00
_cell.angle_beta   90.00
_cell.angle_gamma   90.00
#
_symmetry.space_group_name_H-M   'P 1'
#
loop_
_entity.id
_entity.type
_entity.pdbx_description
1 polymer ?
#
loop_
_entity_poly.entity_id
_entity_poly.type
_entity_poly.pdbx_seq_one_letter_code
_entity_poly.pdbx_strand_id
1 'polypeptide(L)'
;MSTDKSGNGILDDIINRLNAQNEQQLIDSILVSIDNLKRDREEDIATITNHNTQLKEEIEQLQRKISLLYEFNDSTFEQVQNIATVDGLNDRFGFTKNDEIPRVLKSIFNKLTDLNISISKELTDLEQIIISYASERNRLEKENDDLLIKMNQVYEENRNREVTAQDANVTKLALYRNLGIKLENSNGNKDEEPDTIVIQKGDHVNMLKIDPDYNDFFITNQIWSHLAD
;
A
#
# COMPACT_ATOMS: atom_id res chain seq x y z
N MET A 1 70.12 2.05 114.28
CA MET A 1 69.50 2.20 112.94
C MET A 1 68.00 2.05 113.08
N SER A 2 67.28 3.15 113.32
CA SER A 2 65.82 3.20 113.21
C SER A 2 65.52 4.01 111.97
N THR A 3 65.22 3.29 110.88
CA THR A 3 64.83 3.90 109.62
C THR A 3 63.36 4.28 109.67
N ASP A 4 63.13 5.59 109.69
CA ASP A 4 62.07 6.37 109.05
C ASP A 4 60.89 5.60 108.41
N LYS A 5 60.06 4.94 109.22
CA LYS A 5 58.80 4.30 108.77
C LYS A 5 57.59 5.24 108.83
N SER A 6 57.69 6.37 109.53
CA SER A 6 56.57 7.31 109.71
C SER A 6 56.48 8.33 108.58
N GLY A 7 57.60 8.73 107.96
CA GLY A 7 57.62 9.64 106.81
C GLY A 7 57.06 9.01 105.53
N ASN A 8 57.40 7.73 105.26
CA ASN A 8 56.91 7.02 104.06
C ASN A 8 55.39 6.83 104.06
N GLY A 9 54.77 6.49 105.19
CA GLY A 9 53.31 6.31 105.25
C GLY A 9 52.50 7.59 105.02
N ILE A 10 53.06 8.76 105.33
CA ILE A 10 52.42 10.06 105.07
C ILE A 10 52.59 10.44 103.59
N LEU A 11 53.75 10.19 103.00
CA LEU A 11 53.96 10.40 101.56
C LEU A 11 53.05 9.50 100.73
N ASP A 12 52.90 8.23 101.10
CA ASP A 12 52.02 7.29 100.42
C ASP A 12 50.54 7.72 100.52
N ASP A 13 50.09 8.24 101.66
CA ASP A 13 48.72 8.78 101.82
C ASP A 13 48.50 10.06 100.98
N ILE A 14 49.50 10.95 100.90
CA ILE A 14 49.45 12.14 100.04
C ILE A 14 49.41 11.75 98.56
N ILE A 15 50.24 10.80 98.13
CA ILE A 15 50.27 10.30 96.75
C ILE A 15 48.92 9.66 96.40
N ASN A 16 48.35 8.84 97.29
CA ASN A 16 47.06 8.20 97.06
C ASN A 16 45.91 9.22 96.99
N ARG A 17 45.90 10.25 97.86
CA ARG A 17 44.90 11.33 97.79
C ARG A 17 45.04 12.16 96.52
N LEU A 18 46.26 12.47 96.10
CA LEU A 18 46.53 13.25 94.90
C LEU A 18 46.15 12.47 93.63
N ASN A 19 46.43 11.16 93.59
CA ASN A 19 45.97 10.27 92.52
C ASN A 19 44.44 10.15 92.48
N ALA A 20 43.79 9.92 93.62
CA ALA A 20 42.33 9.86 93.69
C ALA A 20 41.66 11.17 93.27
N GLN A 21 42.26 12.32 93.61
CA GLN A 21 41.77 13.63 93.19
C GLN A 21 41.93 13.86 91.68
N ASN A 22 43.05 13.43 91.09
CA ASN A 22 43.27 13.51 89.64
C ASN A 22 42.30 12.59 88.87
N GLU A 23 42.07 11.38 89.36
CA GLU A 23 41.11 10.44 88.78
C GLU A 23 39.68 11.00 88.83
N GLN A 24 39.29 11.61 89.95
CA GLN A 24 37.98 12.26 90.07
C GLN A 24 37.82 13.42 89.06
N GLN A 25 38.82 14.28 88.91
CA GLN A 25 38.78 15.37 87.93
C GLN A 25 38.69 14.86 86.48
N LEU A 26 39.37 13.74 86.17
CA LEU A 26 39.26 13.08 84.86
C LEU A 26 37.85 12.55 84.64
N ILE A 27 37.26 11.88 85.64
CA ILE A 27 35.89 11.35 85.59
C ILE A 27 34.89 12.49 85.37
N ASP A 28 35.02 13.60 86.11
CA ASP A 28 34.13 14.76 85.96
C ASP A 28 34.24 15.37 84.54
N SER A 29 35.44 15.45 83.97
CA SER A 29 35.66 15.91 82.59
C SER A 29 35.05 14.97 81.54
N ILE A 30 35.14 13.66 81.77
CA ILE A 30 34.51 12.63 80.92
C ILE A 30 32.99 12.75 81.00
N LEU A 31 32.42 12.94 82.20
CA LEU A 31 30.97 13.12 82.38
C LEU A 31 30.45 14.35 81.65
N VAL A 32 31.14 15.50 81.77
CA VAL A 32 30.79 16.72 81.01
C VAL A 32 30.87 16.48 79.51
N SER A 33 31.89 15.74 79.04
CA SER A 33 32.03 15.40 77.62
C SER A 33 30.91 14.47 77.12
N ILE A 34 30.48 13.51 77.95
CA ILE A 34 29.37 12.61 77.65
C ILE A 34 28.05 13.40 77.58
N ASP A 35 27.82 14.32 78.51
CA ASP A 35 26.61 15.15 78.52
C ASP A 35 26.54 16.07 77.30
N ASN A 36 27.66 16.70 76.95
CA ASN A 36 27.73 17.51 75.73
C ASN A 36 27.47 16.67 74.48
N LEU A 37 28.12 15.50 74.37
CA LEU A 37 27.91 14.58 73.24
C LEU A 37 26.46 14.09 73.16
N LYS A 38 25.84 13.80 74.30
CA LYS A 38 24.44 13.39 74.36
C LYS A 38 23.53 14.50 73.86
N ARG A 39 23.75 15.74 74.31
CA ARG A 39 23.00 16.92 73.89
C ARG A 39 23.13 17.17 72.39
N ASP A 40 24.35 17.15 71.86
CA ASP A 40 24.61 17.36 70.44
C ASP A 40 23.94 16.26 69.58
N ARG A 41 23.99 15.00 70.04
CA ARG A 41 23.27 13.90 69.39
C ARG A 41 21.75 14.06 69.43
N GLU A 42 21.19 14.53 70.54
CA GLU A 42 19.75 14.81 70.65
C GLU A 42 19.33 15.92 69.68
N GLU A 43 20.15 16.96 69.52
CA GLU A 43 19.94 18.03 68.56
C GLU A 43 20.03 17.54 67.10
N ASP A 44 21.03 16.73 66.77
CA ASP A 44 21.17 16.11 65.45
C ASP A 44 19.98 15.20 65.12
N ILE A 45 19.57 14.35 66.07
CA ILE A 45 18.40 13.47 65.90
C ILE A 45 17.14 14.29 65.68
N ALA A 46 16.95 15.36 66.45
CA ALA A 46 15.80 16.25 66.29
C ALA A 46 15.79 16.91 64.90
N THR A 47 16.94 17.39 64.44
CA THR A 47 17.11 18.02 63.13
C THR A 47 16.81 17.03 61.99
N ILE A 48 17.38 15.82 62.05
CA ILE A 48 17.15 14.77 61.05
C ILE A 48 15.68 14.33 61.05
N THR A 49 15.07 14.19 62.23
CA THR A 49 13.66 13.81 62.35
C THR A 49 12.75 14.86 61.73
N ASN A 50 13.00 16.14 62.00
CA ASN A 50 12.25 17.23 61.39
C ASN A 50 12.40 17.25 59.86
N HIS A 51 13.62 17.08 59.35
CA HIS A 51 13.87 17.03 57.91
C HIS A 51 13.17 15.84 57.25
N ASN A 52 13.17 14.66 57.87
CA ASN A 52 12.43 13.50 57.38
C ASN A 52 10.92 13.74 57.33
N THR A 53 10.35 14.42 58.33
CA THR A 53 8.93 14.79 58.31
C THR A 53 8.62 15.73 57.15
N GLN A 54 9.45 16.76 56.94
CA GLN A 54 9.29 17.70 55.82
C GLN A 54 9.36 16.99 54.46
N LEU A 55 10.36 16.13 54.26
CA LEU A 55 10.49 15.33 53.03
C LEU A 55 9.28 14.43 52.80
N LYS A 56 8.73 13.83 53.87
CA LYS A 56 7.53 13.00 53.77
C LYS A 56 6.31 13.81 53.33
N GLU A 57 6.11 15.00 53.89
CA GLU A 57 5.05 15.92 53.48
C GLU A 57 5.21 16.35 52.02
N GLU A 58 6.44 16.66 51.59
CA GLU A 58 6.73 17.03 50.20
C GLU A 58 6.43 15.87 49.23
N ILE A 59 6.82 14.63 49.59
CA ILE A 59 6.49 13.43 48.82
C ILE A 59 4.98 13.26 48.67
N GLU A 60 4.22 13.42 49.76
CA GLU A 60 2.75 13.33 49.71
C GLU A 60 2.12 14.42 48.83
N GLN A 61 2.64 15.65 48.87
CA GLN A 61 2.18 16.73 48.00
C GLN A 61 2.49 16.45 46.53
N LEU A 62 3.70 15.97 46.22
CA LEU A 62 4.10 15.59 44.87
C LEU A 62 3.26 14.43 44.33
N GLN A 63 2.96 13.42 45.17
CA GLN A 63 2.09 12.31 44.78
C GLN A 63 0.68 12.80 44.41
N ARG A 64 0.07 13.69 45.22
CA ARG A 64 -1.24 14.28 44.88
C ARG A 64 -1.18 15.06 43.57
N LYS A 65 -0.12 15.83 43.35
CA LYS A 65 0.07 16.58 42.11
C LYS A 65 0.21 15.66 40.89
N ILE A 66 0.91 14.54 41.03
CA ILE A 66 1.02 13.51 39.98
C ILE A 66 -0.36 12.89 39.70
N SER A 67 -1.14 12.54 40.72
CA SER A 67 -2.49 12.00 40.55
C SER A 67 -3.39 12.96 39.77
N LEU A 68 -3.37 14.25 40.11
CA LEU A 68 -4.13 15.28 39.39
C LEU A 68 -3.67 15.45 37.93
N LEU A 69 -2.41 15.16 37.61
CA LEU A 69 -1.90 15.17 36.24
C LEU A 69 -2.31 13.93 35.44
N TYR A 70 -2.70 12.85 36.11
CA TYR A 70 -3.16 11.62 35.47
C TYR A 70 -4.66 11.61 35.20
N GLU A 71 -5.42 12.47 35.88
CA GLU A 71 -6.85 12.67 35.66
C GLU A 71 -7.12 13.65 34.52
N PHE A 72 -8.18 13.40 33.76
CA PHE A 72 -8.62 14.35 32.75
C PHE A 72 -9.26 15.58 33.41
N ASN A 73 -8.81 16.77 33.02
CA ASN A 73 -9.62 17.97 33.19
C ASN A 73 -10.62 18.09 32.03
N ASP A 74 -11.65 18.94 32.16
CA ASP A 74 -12.71 19.06 31.14
C ASP A 74 -12.13 19.40 29.75
N SER A 75 -11.16 20.30 29.71
CA SER A 75 -10.53 20.72 28.46
C SER A 75 -9.71 19.61 27.81
N THR A 76 -8.93 18.84 28.56
CA THR A 76 -8.11 17.75 28.01
C THR A 76 -8.97 16.57 27.63
N PHE A 77 -10.06 16.31 28.37
CA PHE A 77 -11.05 15.30 28.01
C PHE A 77 -11.67 15.61 26.65
N GLU A 78 -12.18 16.82 26.45
CA GLU A 78 -12.79 17.24 25.18
C GLU A 78 -11.80 17.19 24.01
N GLN A 79 -10.56 17.65 24.21
CA GLN A 79 -9.53 17.59 23.17
C GLN A 79 -9.23 16.15 22.74
N VAL A 80 -9.04 15.24 23.70
CA VAL A 80 -8.77 13.84 23.39
C VAL A 80 -10.00 13.18 22.80
N GLN A 81 -11.21 13.52 23.26
CA GLN A 81 -12.45 12.98 22.73
C GLN A 81 -12.67 13.39 21.26
N ASN A 82 -12.41 14.65 20.91
CA ASN A 82 -12.51 15.16 19.55
C ASN A 82 -11.49 14.50 18.61
N ILE A 83 -10.26 14.25 19.07
CA ILE A 83 -9.24 13.52 18.30
C ILE A 83 -9.65 12.05 18.13
N ALA A 84 -10.28 11.48 19.15
CA ALA A 84 -10.69 10.09 19.13
C ALA A 84 -11.99 9.85 18.35
N THR A 85 -12.73 10.90 17.98
CA THR A 85 -13.80 10.80 16.99
C THR A 85 -13.23 11.05 15.59
N VAL A 86 -12.68 10.01 14.98
CA VAL A 86 -12.32 10.03 13.55
C VAL A 86 -13.54 9.53 12.76
N ASP A 87 -14.11 10.40 11.93
CA ASP A 87 -15.20 10.02 11.02
C ASP A 87 -14.75 8.86 10.11
N GLY A 88 -15.54 7.77 10.11
CA GLY A 88 -15.26 6.55 9.34
C GLY A 88 -14.76 5.36 10.17
N LEU A 89 -14.36 5.55 11.43
CA LEU A 89 -14.12 4.43 12.37
C LEU A 89 -15.41 4.09 13.12
N ASN A 90 -15.99 2.91 12.88
CA ASN A 90 -17.20 2.45 13.55
C ASN A 90 -17.04 2.29 15.08
N ASP A 91 -15.81 2.13 15.56
CA ASP A 91 -15.50 2.03 16.99
C ASP A 91 -15.05 3.37 17.55
N ARG A 92 -16.01 4.15 18.09
CA ARG A 92 -15.69 5.30 18.94
C ARG A 92 -14.75 4.84 20.06
N PHE A 93 -13.69 5.59 20.32
CA PHE A 93 -12.87 5.35 21.51
C PHE A 93 -13.70 5.64 22.77
N GLY A 94 -14.24 4.58 23.36
CA GLY A 94 -14.96 4.66 24.63
C GLY A 94 -13.99 4.82 25.77
N PHE A 95 -13.85 6.04 26.28
CA PHE A 95 -13.20 6.33 27.56
C PHE A 95 -14.00 7.41 28.29
N THR A 96 -13.83 7.45 29.61
CA THR A 96 -14.50 8.36 30.52
C THR A 96 -13.49 9.31 31.13
N LYS A 97 -13.96 10.44 31.68
CA LYS A 97 -13.10 11.43 32.33
C LYS A 97 -12.33 10.85 33.54
N ASN A 98 -12.84 9.76 34.12
CA ASN A 98 -12.23 9.08 35.25
C ASN A 98 -11.13 8.09 34.86
N ASP A 99 -10.93 7.83 33.56
CA ASP A 99 -9.84 6.99 33.10
C ASP A 99 -8.50 7.73 33.17
N GLU A 100 -7.43 7.00 33.48
CA GLU A 100 -6.09 7.59 33.52
C GLU A 100 -5.64 7.99 32.10
N ILE A 101 -5.16 9.22 31.95
CA ILE A 101 -4.68 9.79 30.68
C ILE A 101 -3.68 8.84 29.97
N PRO A 102 -2.63 8.29 30.63
CA PRO A 102 -1.68 7.41 29.96
C PRO A 102 -2.31 6.14 29.40
N ARG A 103 -3.31 5.58 30.08
CA ARG A 103 -4.02 4.37 29.64
C ARG A 103 -4.85 4.66 28.39
N VAL A 104 -5.57 5.79 28.39
CA VAL A 104 -6.36 6.23 27.23
C VAL A 104 -5.45 6.51 26.03
N LEU A 105 -4.36 7.27 26.23
CA LEU A 105 -3.39 7.56 25.17
C LEU A 105 -2.76 6.29 24.59
N LYS A 106 -2.41 5.32 25.44
CA LYS A 106 -1.87 4.03 24.98
C LYS A 106 -2.90 3.25 24.15
N SER A 107 -4.18 3.27 24.54
CA SER A 107 -5.24 2.64 23.75
C SER A 107 -5.42 3.32 22.39
N ILE A 108 -5.41 4.67 22.36
CA ILE A 108 -5.44 5.46 21.12
C ILE A 108 -4.27 5.10 20.22
N PHE A 109 -3.06 5.07 20.77
CA PHE A 109 -1.85 4.73 20.04
C PHE A 109 -1.89 3.33 19.42
N ASN A 110 -2.35 2.33 20.18
CA ASN A 110 -2.46 0.96 19.67
C ASN A 110 -3.44 0.88 18.49
N LYS A 111 -4.62 1.47 18.62
CA LYS A 111 -5.59 1.47 17.51
C LYS A 111 -5.08 2.26 16.30
N LEU A 112 -4.35 3.35 16.51
CA LEU A 112 -3.71 4.08 15.40
C LEU A 112 -2.67 3.21 14.68
N THR A 113 -1.94 2.39 15.44
CA THR A 113 -1.00 1.41 14.88
C THR A 113 -1.73 0.36 14.06
N ASP A 114 -2.84 -0.18 14.58
CA ASP A 114 -3.68 -1.15 13.86
C ASP A 114 -4.25 -0.56 12.56
N LEU A 115 -4.73 0.69 12.62
CA LEU A 115 -5.23 1.41 11.45
C LEU A 115 -4.12 1.62 10.41
N ASN A 116 -2.92 2.01 10.84
CA ASN A 116 -1.78 2.18 9.94
C ASN A 116 -1.40 0.86 9.25
N ILE A 117 -1.43 -0.25 9.99
CA ILE A 117 -1.23 -1.59 9.42
C ILE A 117 -2.32 -1.91 8.39
N SER A 118 -3.58 -1.63 8.71
CA SER A 118 -4.71 -1.86 7.80
C SER A 118 -4.59 -1.06 6.51
N ILE A 119 -4.29 0.24 6.60
CA ILE A 119 -4.08 1.12 5.44
C ILE A 119 -2.89 0.62 4.60
N SER A 120 -1.79 0.25 5.25
CA SER A 120 -0.60 -0.27 4.54
C SER A 120 -0.92 -1.56 3.77
N LYS A 121 -1.77 -2.42 4.35
CA LYS A 121 -2.25 -3.62 3.69
C LYS A 121 -3.16 -3.29 2.50
N GLU A 122 -4.17 -2.44 2.68
CA GLU A 122 -5.05 -2.01 1.59
C GLU A 122 -4.28 -1.36 0.45
N LEU A 123 -3.26 -0.56 0.76
CA LEU A 123 -2.38 0.05 -0.24
C LEU A 123 -1.60 -1.01 -1.01
N THR A 124 -1.05 -2.02 -0.32
CA THR A 124 -0.36 -3.15 -0.96
C THR A 124 -1.31 -3.94 -1.86
N ASP A 125 -2.54 -4.20 -1.40
CA ASP A 125 -3.55 -4.92 -2.18
C ASP A 125 -3.95 -4.12 -3.44
N LEU A 126 -4.10 -2.80 -3.32
CA LEU A 126 -4.35 -1.90 -4.47
C LEU A 126 -3.18 -1.88 -5.46
N GLU A 127 -1.93 -1.86 -4.98
CA GLU A 127 -0.75 -1.94 -5.84
C GLU A 127 -0.72 -3.25 -6.64
N GLN A 128 -1.04 -4.39 -6.00
CA GLN A 128 -1.15 -5.67 -6.69
C GLN A 128 -2.27 -5.67 -7.74
N ILE A 129 -3.41 -5.06 -7.42
CA ILE A 129 -4.51 -4.88 -8.36
C ILE A 129 -4.05 -4.05 -9.56
N ILE A 130 -3.34 -2.94 -9.35
CA ILE A 130 -2.79 -2.10 -10.43
C ILE A 130 -1.83 -2.90 -11.33
N ILE A 131 -0.94 -3.70 -10.73
CA ILE A 131 0.00 -4.54 -11.48
C ILE A 131 -0.75 -5.57 -12.33
N SER A 132 -1.79 -6.21 -11.77
CA SER A 132 -2.59 -7.20 -12.51
C SER A 132 -3.34 -6.56 -13.69
N TYR A 133 -3.97 -5.40 -13.49
CA TYR A 133 -4.61 -4.65 -14.58
C TYR A 133 -3.62 -4.15 -15.63
N ALA A 134 -2.42 -3.72 -15.25
CA ALA A 134 -1.39 -3.32 -16.20
C ALA A 134 -0.94 -4.52 -17.07
N SER A 135 -0.78 -5.70 -16.46
CA SER A 135 -0.47 -6.94 -17.18
C SER A 135 -1.58 -7.31 -18.16
N GLU A 136 -2.84 -7.26 -17.72
CA GLU A 136 -3.99 -7.57 -18.56
C GLU A 136 -4.15 -6.58 -19.70
N ARG A 137 -3.90 -5.28 -19.45
CA ARG A 137 -3.87 -4.26 -20.50
C ARG A 137 -2.86 -4.60 -21.58
N ASN A 138 -1.63 -4.94 -21.19
CA ASN A 138 -0.58 -5.31 -22.14
C ASN A 138 -0.93 -6.59 -22.93
N ARG A 139 -1.65 -7.54 -22.32
CA ARG A 139 -2.14 -8.74 -22.99
C ARG A 139 -3.16 -8.39 -24.07
N LEU A 140 -4.16 -7.57 -23.72
CA LEU A 140 -5.20 -7.12 -24.64
C LEU A 140 -4.64 -6.25 -25.77
N GLU A 141 -3.64 -5.42 -25.48
CA GLU A 141 -2.95 -4.60 -26.49
C GLU A 141 -2.28 -5.49 -27.56
N LYS A 142 -1.54 -6.52 -27.13
CA LYS A 142 -0.96 -7.52 -28.05
C LYS A 142 -2.01 -8.28 -28.85
N GLU A 143 -3.09 -8.70 -28.20
CA GLU A 143 -4.18 -9.43 -28.86
C GLU A 143 -4.85 -8.55 -29.94
N ASN A 144 -5.02 -7.25 -29.66
CA ASN A 144 -5.55 -6.29 -30.62
C ASN A 144 -4.59 -6.07 -31.81
N ASP A 145 -3.29 -5.95 -31.57
CA ASP A 145 -2.29 -5.84 -32.63
C ASP A 145 -2.29 -7.07 -33.54
N ASP A 146 -2.35 -8.28 -32.95
CA ASP A 146 -2.44 -9.54 -33.69
C ASP A 146 -3.72 -9.62 -34.54
N LEU A 147 -4.86 -9.17 -33.99
CA LEU A 147 -6.11 -9.10 -34.74
C LEU A 147 -6.06 -8.09 -35.88
N LEU A 148 -5.41 -6.94 -35.68
CA LEU A 148 -5.24 -5.92 -36.70
C LEU A 148 -4.36 -6.42 -37.86
N ILE A 149 -3.29 -7.17 -37.54
CA ILE A 149 -2.46 -7.86 -38.54
C ILE A 149 -3.30 -8.88 -39.32
N LYS A 150 -4.04 -9.76 -38.65
CA LYS A 150 -4.91 -10.77 -39.30
C LYS A 150 -5.97 -10.12 -40.19
N MET A 151 -6.58 -9.03 -39.73
CA MET A 151 -7.56 -8.29 -40.49
C MET A 151 -6.96 -7.76 -41.79
N ASN A 152 -5.80 -7.11 -41.73
CA ASN A 152 -5.10 -6.60 -42.91
C ASN A 152 -4.70 -7.72 -43.88
N GLN A 153 -4.26 -8.87 -43.37
CA GLN A 153 -3.97 -10.04 -44.19
C GLN A 153 -5.22 -10.52 -44.96
N VAL A 154 -6.37 -10.65 -44.29
CA VAL A 154 -7.63 -11.04 -44.94
C VAL A 154 -8.07 -10.03 -45.99
N TYR A 155 -7.94 -8.73 -45.72
CA TYR A 155 -8.25 -7.69 -46.72
C TYR A 155 -7.39 -7.81 -47.97
N GLU A 156 -6.07 -7.97 -47.81
CA GLU A 156 -5.15 -8.14 -48.94
C GLU A 156 -5.38 -9.46 -49.68
N GLU A 157 -5.66 -10.56 -48.97
CA GLU A 157 -6.02 -11.85 -49.60
C GLU A 157 -7.30 -11.74 -50.45
N ASN A 158 -8.35 -11.09 -49.92
CA ASN A 158 -9.59 -10.88 -50.66
C ASN A 158 -9.38 -9.97 -51.88
N ARG A 159 -8.63 -8.88 -51.71
CA ARG A 159 -8.26 -7.98 -52.81
C ARG A 159 -7.50 -8.72 -53.92
N ASN A 160 -6.53 -9.55 -53.55
CA ASN A 160 -5.75 -10.34 -54.51
C ASN A 160 -6.60 -11.37 -55.24
N ARG A 161 -7.57 -12.01 -54.56
CA ARG A 161 -8.54 -12.91 -55.19
C ARG A 161 -9.43 -12.17 -56.19
N GLU A 162 -9.91 -10.98 -55.84
CA GLU A 162 -10.76 -10.16 -56.72
C GLU A 162 -9.99 -9.71 -57.96
N VAL A 163 -8.76 -9.21 -57.81
CA VAL A 163 -7.88 -8.83 -58.92
C VAL A 163 -7.59 -10.03 -59.83
N THR A 164 -7.29 -11.20 -59.24
CA THR A 164 -7.02 -12.42 -60.02
C THR A 164 -8.26 -12.90 -60.79
N ALA A 165 -9.44 -12.84 -60.16
CA ALA A 165 -10.70 -13.19 -60.81
C ALA A 165 -11.06 -12.23 -61.94
N GLN A 166 -10.82 -10.93 -61.74
CA GLN A 166 -11.03 -9.92 -62.77
C GLN A 166 -10.07 -10.12 -63.96
N ASP A 167 -8.79 -10.37 -63.70
CA ASP A 167 -7.78 -10.59 -64.75
C ASP A 167 -8.04 -11.87 -65.56
N ALA A 168 -8.44 -12.97 -64.89
CA ALA A 168 -8.84 -14.20 -65.55
C ALA A 168 -10.07 -14.01 -66.45
N ASN A 169 -11.07 -13.24 -65.99
CA ASN A 169 -12.26 -12.93 -66.79
C ASN A 169 -11.95 -11.99 -67.96
N VAL A 170 -11.10 -10.99 -67.77
CA VAL A 170 -10.63 -10.10 -68.85
C VAL A 170 -9.86 -10.90 -69.90
N THR A 171 -8.98 -11.81 -69.48
CA THR A 171 -8.24 -12.70 -70.37
C THR A 171 -9.17 -13.64 -71.14
N LYS A 172 -10.17 -14.22 -70.47
CA LYS A 172 -11.19 -15.07 -71.09
C LYS A 172 -12.02 -14.31 -72.13
N LEU A 173 -12.44 -13.08 -71.82
CA LEU A 173 -13.15 -12.21 -72.75
C LEU A 173 -12.28 -11.80 -73.96
N ALA A 174 -11.00 -11.48 -73.73
CA ALA A 174 -10.06 -11.17 -74.80
C ALA A 174 -9.84 -12.38 -75.72
N LEU A 175 -9.73 -13.59 -75.16
CA LEU A 175 -9.60 -14.83 -75.93
C LEU A 175 -10.85 -15.08 -76.78
N TYR A 176 -12.06 -14.96 -76.22
CA TYR A 176 -13.30 -15.11 -76.99
C TYR A 176 -13.43 -14.08 -78.11
N ARG A 177 -13.07 -12.81 -77.85
CA ARG A 177 -13.04 -11.77 -78.90
C ARG A 177 -12.03 -12.10 -80.00
N ASN A 178 -10.86 -12.62 -79.66
CA ASN A 178 -9.84 -13.04 -80.63
C ASN A 178 -10.27 -14.27 -81.44
N LEU A 179 -11.11 -15.12 -80.87
CA LEU A 179 -11.78 -16.22 -81.59
C LEU A 179 -12.96 -15.71 -82.46
N GLY A 180 -13.19 -14.39 -82.51
CA GLY A 180 -14.26 -13.79 -83.30
C GLY A 180 -15.64 -13.84 -82.63
N ILE A 181 -15.72 -14.28 -81.37
CA ILE A 181 -16.98 -14.39 -80.62
C ILE A 181 -17.27 -13.06 -79.93
N LYS A 182 -18.42 -12.47 -80.23
CA LYS A 182 -18.92 -11.23 -79.63
C LYS A 182 -20.36 -11.45 -79.17
N LEU A 183 -20.73 -10.77 -78.09
CA LEU A 183 -22.10 -10.72 -77.61
C LEU A 183 -22.68 -9.37 -78.02
N GLU A 184 -23.79 -9.38 -78.73
CA GLU A 184 -24.48 -8.19 -79.21
C GLU A 184 -25.97 -8.27 -78.87
N ASN A 185 -26.63 -7.11 -78.84
CA ASN A 185 -28.08 -7.04 -78.76
C ASN A 185 -28.63 -6.91 -80.18
N SER A 186 -29.53 -7.81 -80.58
CA SER A 186 -30.23 -7.79 -81.87
C SER A 186 -30.88 -6.42 -82.19
N ASN A 187 -31.28 -5.67 -81.16
CA ASN A 187 -31.97 -4.38 -81.30
C ASN A 187 -31.06 -3.15 -81.18
N GLY A 188 -29.74 -3.34 -81.01
CA GLY A 188 -28.77 -2.24 -80.87
C GLY A 188 -28.89 -1.43 -79.58
N ASN A 189 -29.77 -1.83 -78.65
CA ASN A 189 -30.00 -1.16 -77.38
C ASN A 189 -28.94 -1.59 -76.36
N LYS A 190 -28.11 -0.66 -75.87
CA LYS A 190 -26.94 -0.99 -75.02
C LYS A 190 -27.29 -1.29 -73.56
N ASP A 191 -28.52 -1.05 -73.15
CA ASP A 191 -28.99 -1.17 -71.76
C ASP A 191 -29.72 -2.51 -71.48
N GLU A 192 -29.89 -3.36 -72.49
CA GLU A 192 -30.52 -4.69 -72.38
C GLU A 192 -29.46 -5.80 -72.42
N GLU A 193 -29.75 -6.94 -71.78
CA GLU A 193 -28.86 -8.10 -71.83
C GLU A 193 -28.68 -8.59 -73.28
N PRO A 194 -27.45 -8.93 -73.70
CA PRO A 194 -27.19 -9.35 -75.06
C PRO A 194 -27.88 -10.69 -75.35
N ASP A 195 -28.76 -10.69 -76.35
CA ASP A 195 -29.54 -11.85 -76.77
C ASP A 195 -28.94 -12.56 -77.99
N THR A 196 -27.79 -12.11 -78.50
CA THR A 196 -27.22 -12.60 -79.75
C THR A 196 -25.71 -12.85 -79.64
N ILE A 197 -25.28 -14.03 -80.09
CA ILE A 197 -23.86 -14.40 -80.21
C ILE A 197 -23.44 -14.22 -81.67
N VAL A 198 -22.46 -13.35 -81.90
CA VAL A 198 -21.87 -13.10 -83.22
C VAL A 198 -20.52 -13.82 -83.31
N ILE A 199 -20.32 -14.61 -84.36
CA ILE A 199 -19.08 -15.35 -84.62
C ILE A 199 -18.52 -14.87 -85.96
N GLN A 200 -17.38 -14.19 -85.92
CA GLN A 200 -16.74 -13.56 -87.07
C GLN A 200 -15.42 -14.26 -87.42
N LYS A 201 -15.34 -14.87 -88.60
CA LYS A 201 -14.13 -15.53 -89.12
C LYS A 201 -13.83 -15.01 -90.53
N GLY A 202 -12.87 -14.09 -90.63
CA GLY A 202 -12.57 -13.38 -91.88
C GLY A 202 -13.77 -12.52 -92.33
N ASP A 203 -14.23 -12.72 -93.56
CA ASP A 203 -15.37 -12.00 -94.15
C ASP A 203 -16.74 -12.62 -93.82
N HIS A 204 -16.78 -13.77 -93.13
CA HIS A 204 -18.04 -14.44 -92.76
C HIS A 204 -18.45 -14.07 -91.33
N VAL A 205 -19.70 -13.63 -91.18
CA VAL A 205 -20.31 -13.26 -89.90
C VAL A 205 -21.55 -14.13 -89.69
N ASN A 206 -21.49 -15.02 -88.71
CA ASN A 206 -22.63 -15.83 -88.27
C ASN A 206 -23.25 -15.21 -87.02
N MET A 207 -24.58 -15.11 -86.99
CA MET A 207 -25.33 -14.56 -85.86
C MET A 207 -26.27 -15.63 -85.31
N LEU A 208 -26.12 -15.95 -84.03
CA LEU A 208 -26.97 -16.89 -83.31
C LEU A 208 -27.78 -16.13 -82.26
N LYS A 209 -29.09 -16.01 -82.49
CA LYS A 209 -30.01 -15.45 -81.50
C LYS A 209 -30.31 -16.51 -80.43
N ILE A 210 -30.15 -16.14 -79.16
CA ILE A 210 -30.42 -16.99 -78.01
C ILE A 210 -31.91 -16.85 -77.68
N ASP A 211 -32.66 -17.91 -77.93
CA ASP A 211 -34.06 -18.04 -77.52
C ASP A 211 -34.14 -18.91 -76.25
N PRO A 212 -34.95 -18.53 -75.22
CA PRO A 212 -35.18 -19.36 -74.04
C PRO A 212 -35.62 -20.80 -74.34
N ASP A 213 -36.20 -21.06 -75.51
CA ASP A 213 -36.64 -22.39 -75.93
C ASP A 213 -35.48 -23.29 -76.43
N TYR A 214 -34.28 -22.74 -76.66
CA TYR A 214 -33.10 -23.49 -77.08
C TYR A 214 -32.35 -24.06 -75.87
N ASN A 215 -31.99 -25.35 -75.96
CA ASN A 215 -31.16 -25.96 -74.91
C ASN A 215 -29.67 -25.64 -75.10
N ASP A 216 -28.92 -25.69 -74.00
CA ASP A 216 -27.48 -25.38 -73.97
C ASP A 216 -26.66 -26.27 -74.93
N PHE A 217 -27.09 -27.52 -75.14
CA PHE A 217 -26.44 -28.46 -76.04
C PHE A 217 -26.55 -28.02 -77.50
N PHE A 218 -27.73 -27.55 -77.91
CA PHE A 218 -27.99 -27.03 -79.25
C PHE A 218 -27.20 -25.75 -79.50
N ILE A 219 -27.26 -24.79 -78.57
CA ILE A 219 -26.52 -23.53 -78.66
C ILE A 219 -25.01 -23.79 -78.77
N THR A 220 -24.47 -24.66 -77.92
CA THR A 220 -23.03 -25.01 -77.90
C THR A 220 -22.60 -25.67 -79.20
N ASN A 221 -23.37 -26.62 -79.72
CA ASN A 221 -23.03 -27.28 -81.00
C ASN A 221 -23.07 -26.32 -82.18
N GLN A 222 -24.03 -25.38 -82.22
CA GLN A 222 -24.10 -24.37 -83.27
C GLN A 222 -22.88 -23.44 -83.24
N ILE A 223 -22.48 -22.98 -82.06
CA ILE A 223 -21.26 -22.15 -81.88
C ILE A 223 -20.02 -22.91 -82.38
N TRP A 224 -19.84 -24.16 -81.97
CA TRP A 224 -18.67 -24.95 -82.38
C TRP A 224 -18.68 -25.29 -83.87
N SER A 225 -19.83 -25.57 -84.46
CA SER A 225 -19.94 -25.82 -85.91
C SER A 225 -19.48 -24.60 -86.70
N HIS A 226 -19.93 -23.39 -86.31
CA HIS A 226 -19.58 -22.15 -86.98
C HIS A 226 -18.15 -21.66 -86.72
N LEU A 227 -17.45 -22.20 -85.71
CA LEU A 227 -16.03 -21.96 -85.49
C LEU A 227 -15.15 -22.94 -86.29
N ALA A 228 -15.62 -24.18 -86.48
CA ALA A 228 -14.90 -25.25 -87.17
C ALA A 228 -14.86 -25.07 -88.69
N ASP A 229 -15.93 -24.53 -89.28
CA ASP A 229 -16.01 -24.10 -90.70
C ASP A 229 -15.17 -22.82 -90.93
#